data_AF-A0AAV4YU14-F1
#
_entry.id   AF-A0AAV4YU14-F1
#
_cell.length_a   1.000
_cell.length_b   1.000
_cell.length_c   1.000
_cell.angle_alpha   90.00
_cell.angle_beta   90.00
_cell.angle_gamma   90.00
#
_symmetry.space_group_name_H-M   'P 1'
#
loop_
_entity.id
_entity.type
_entity.pdbx_description
1 polymer ?
#
loop_
_entity_poly.entity_id
_entity_poly.type
_entity_poly.pdbx_seq_one_letter_code
_entity_poly.pdbx_strand_id
1 'polypeptide(L)'
;MPYEACDAFIDDAVRYSQMDKMHLKTLRSQVMAAKDLAFFERLFSTTSDKLLRAYSTHSIEQAREMAFRDTRQWELLLLNIGIKMHGRPASELWGTYYMACRETLL
;
A
#
# COMPACT_ATOMS: atom_id res chain seq x y z
N MET A 1 -6.45 -17.72 -3.89
CA MET A 1 -5.13 -18.41 -3.90
C MET A 1 -4.14 -17.63 -3.04
N PRO A 2 -3.18 -18.27 -2.36
CA PRO A 2 -2.29 -17.61 -1.38
C PRO A 2 -1.44 -16.45 -1.93
N TYR A 3 -1.39 -16.27 -3.26
CA TYR A 3 -0.59 -15.23 -3.90
C TYR A 3 -1.38 -14.08 -4.51
N GLU A 4 -2.72 -14.08 -4.42
CA GLU A 4 -3.56 -12.99 -4.96
C GLU A 4 -3.22 -11.62 -4.35
N ALA A 5 -2.82 -11.59 -3.07
CA ALA A 5 -2.38 -10.36 -2.42
C ALA A 5 -1.07 -9.83 -3.00
N CYS A 6 -0.15 -10.71 -3.40
CA CYS A 6 1.11 -10.32 -4.05
C CYS A 6 0.90 -9.89 -5.49
N ASP A 7 0.01 -10.56 -6.23
CA ASP A 7 -0.36 -10.15 -7.59
C ASP A 7 -0.95 -8.73 -7.55
N ALA A 8 -1.92 -8.47 -6.67
CA ALA A 8 -2.52 -7.14 -6.49
C ALA A 8 -1.50 -6.08 -6.06
N PHE A 9 -0.58 -6.44 -5.14
CA PHE A 9 0.50 -5.53 -4.73
C PHE A 9 1.42 -5.15 -5.89
N ILE A 10 1.80 -6.10 -6.74
CA ILE A 10 2.66 -5.83 -7.89
C ILE A 10 1.92 -4.97 -8.92
N ASP A 11 0.65 -5.27 -9.20
CA ASP A 11 -0.17 -4.45 -10.10
C ASP A 11 -0.23 -3.00 -9.61
N ASP A 12 -0.46 -2.78 -8.32
CA ASP A 12 -0.46 -1.46 -7.72
C ASP A 12 0.90 -0.78 -7.81
N ALA A 13 1.98 -1.49 -7.50
CA ALA A 13 3.34 -0.95 -7.58
C ALA A 13 3.73 -0.57 -9.01
N VAL A 14 3.33 -1.37 -10.01
CA VAL A 14 3.49 -1.07 -11.43
C VAL A 14 2.71 0.19 -11.80
N ARG A 15 1.44 0.32 -11.38
CA ARG A 15 0.64 1.54 -11.60
C ARG A 15 1.32 2.77 -11.00
N TYR A 16 1.82 2.69 -9.78
CA TYR A 16 2.54 3.80 -9.14
C TYR A 16 3.83 4.14 -9.89
N SER A 17 4.54 3.16 -10.44
CA SER A 17 5.76 3.40 -11.24
C SER A 17 5.50 4.23 -12.52
N GLN A 18 4.26 4.26 -13.00
CA GLN A 18 3.85 5.01 -14.19
C GLN A 18 3.38 6.43 -13.85
N MET A 19 3.12 6.73 -12.57
CA MET A 19 2.69 8.05 -12.13
C MET A 19 3.86 9.05 -12.11
N ASP A 20 3.53 10.34 -12.17
CA ASP A 20 4.51 11.41 -12.05
C ASP A 20 5.31 11.31 -10.74
N LYS A 21 6.64 11.44 -10.84
CA LYS A 21 7.54 11.25 -9.70
C LYS A 21 7.38 12.33 -8.63
N MET A 22 7.05 13.57 -9.02
CA MET A 22 6.81 14.64 -8.05
C MET A 22 5.51 14.39 -7.30
N HIS A 23 4.46 13.97 -8.01
CA HIS A 23 3.20 13.56 -7.43
C HIS A 23 3.37 12.46 -6.37
N LEU A 24 4.14 11.40 -6.69
CA LEU A 24 4.41 10.32 -5.74
C LEU A 24 5.18 10.80 -4.50
N LYS A 25 6.16 11.70 -4.65
CA LYS A 25 6.89 12.28 -3.52
C LYS A 25 5.97 13.11 -2.62
N THR A 26 5.07 13.89 -3.21
CA THR A 26 4.08 14.68 -2.48
C THR A 26 3.14 13.78 -1.70
N LEU A 27 2.57 12.74 -2.34
CA LEU A 27 1.72 11.75 -1.68
C LEU A 27 2.45 11.06 -0.52
N ARG A 28 3.71 10.66 -0.72
CA ARG A 28 4.52 10.05 0.34
C ARG A 28 4.67 10.95 1.56
N SER A 29 4.96 12.24 1.35
CA SER A 29 5.04 13.20 2.46
C SER A 29 3.71 13.32 3.20
N GLN A 30 2.58 13.33 2.49
CA GLN A 30 1.26 13.40 3.10
C GLN A 30 0.92 12.12 3.89
N VAL A 31 1.21 10.94 3.35
CA VAL A 31 1.06 9.65 4.05
C VAL A 31 1.95 9.56 5.29
N MET A 32 3.18 10.08 5.24
CA MET A 32 4.05 10.17 6.41
C MET A 32 3.48 11.09 7.50
N ALA A 33 2.80 12.17 7.11
CA ALA A 33 2.19 13.14 8.01
C ALA A 33 0.77 12.76 8.49
N ALA A 34 0.17 11.72 7.89
CA ALA A 34 -1.17 11.24 8.26
C ALA A 34 -1.22 10.83 9.73
N LYS A 35 -2.34 11.14 10.40
CA LYS A 35 -2.56 10.87 11.82
C LYS A 35 -3.75 9.95 12.10
N ASP A 36 -4.60 9.75 11.09
CA ASP A 36 -5.83 8.98 11.22
C ASP A 36 -6.15 8.21 9.93
N LEU A 37 -7.09 7.27 10.05
CA LEU A 37 -7.58 6.46 8.94
C LEU A 37 -8.40 7.30 7.94
N ALA A 38 -9.07 8.36 8.42
CA ALA A 38 -9.91 9.24 7.60
C ALA A 38 -9.11 9.99 6.50
N PHE A 39 -7.81 10.20 6.71
CA PHE A 39 -6.91 10.64 5.65
C PHE A 39 -6.89 9.66 4.47
N PHE A 40 -6.72 8.37 4.75
CA PHE A 40 -6.64 7.33 3.72
C PHE A 40 -7.99 7.08 3.05
N GLU A 41 -9.10 7.14 3.81
CA GLU A 41 -10.45 7.04 3.24
C GLU A 41 -10.75 8.12 2.19
N ARG A 42 -10.21 9.34 2.37
CA ARG A 42 -10.36 10.44 1.42
C ARG A 42 -9.54 10.26 0.15
N LEU A 43 -8.38 9.61 0.24
CA LEU A 43 -7.47 9.40 -0.88
C LEU A 43 -7.78 8.10 -1.64
N PHE A 44 -8.20 7.08 -0.92
CA PHE A 44 -8.38 5.71 -1.38
C PHE A 44 -9.76 5.25 -0.90
N SER A 45 -10.82 5.61 -1.63
CA SER A 45 -12.23 5.57 -1.19
C SER A 45 -12.81 4.18 -0.83
N THR A 46 -11.99 3.15 -0.65
CA THR A 46 -12.40 1.75 -0.46
C THR A 46 -11.71 1.02 0.69
N THR A 47 -10.84 1.68 1.46
CA THR A 47 -9.92 0.98 2.36
C THR A 47 -10.51 0.68 3.75
N SER A 48 -11.34 1.55 4.34
CA SER A 48 -11.69 1.40 5.77
C SER A 48 -12.64 0.26 6.11
N ASP A 49 -13.73 0.07 5.37
CA ASP A 49 -14.69 -1.01 5.68
C ASP A 49 -14.08 -2.40 5.53
N LYS A 50 -13.20 -2.59 4.55
CA LYS A 50 -12.49 -3.86 4.35
C LYS A 50 -11.49 -4.12 5.47
N LEU A 51 -10.77 -3.09 5.91
CA LEU A 51 -9.79 -3.20 6.99
C LEU A 51 -10.42 -3.37 8.36
N LEU A 52 -11.50 -2.64 8.67
CA LEU A 52 -12.22 -2.80 9.94
C LEU A 52 -12.82 -4.20 10.07
N ARG A 53 -13.28 -4.80 8.96
CA ARG A 53 -13.71 -6.21 8.94
C ARG A 53 -12.56 -7.18 9.21
N ALA A 54 -11.36 -6.90 8.69
CA ALA A 54 -10.18 -7.73 8.91
C ALA A 54 -9.76 -7.80 10.39
N TYR A 55 -10.02 -6.74 11.17
CA TYR A 55 -9.75 -6.70 12.62
C TYR A 55 -11.01 -6.81 13.49
N SER A 56 -12.10 -7.35 12.95
CA SER A 56 -13.42 -7.42 13.64
C SER A 56 -13.43 -8.16 14.99
N THR A 57 -12.36 -8.91 15.31
CA THR A 57 -12.15 -9.57 16.61
C THR A 57 -11.62 -8.65 17.71
N HIS A 58 -11.21 -7.41 17.37
CA HIS A 58 -10.67 -6.42 18.30
C HIS A 58 -11.72 -5.38 18.69
N SER A 59 -11.44 -4.56 19.72
CA SER A 59 -12.27 -3.39 19.99
C SER A 59 -12.23 -2.42 18.80
N ILE A 60 -13.26 -1.60 18.62
CA ILE A 60 -13.33 -0.64 17.50
C ILE A 60 -12.13 0.32 17.50
N GLU A 61 -11.63 0.73 18.67
CA GLU A 61 -10.45 1.58 18.79
C GLU A 61 -9.18 0.86 18.33
N GLN A 62 -8.96 -0.37 18.80
CA GLN A 62 -7.81 -1.19 18.39
C GLN A 62 -7.86 -1.52 16.90
N ALA A 63 -9.04 -1.90 16.38
CA ALA A 63 -9.23 -2.18 14.96
C ALA A 63 -8.90 -0.96 14.08
N ARG A 64 -9.25 0.24 14.52
CA ARG A 64 -8.92 1.49 13.81
C ARG A 64 -7.41 1.78 13.82
N GLU A 65 -6.74 1.61 14.96
CA GLU A 65 -5.30 1.84 15.07
C GLU A 65 -4.51 0.85 14.20
N MET A 66 -4.87 -0.44 14.26
CA MET A 66 -4.27 -1.49 13.44
C MET A 66 -4.52 -1.23 11.95
N ALA A 67 -5.76 -0.92 11.56
CA ALA A 67 -6.10 -0.54 10.19
C ALA A 67 -5.29 0.67 9.70
N PHE A 68 -5.17 1.71 10.52
CA PHE A 68 -4.37 2.88 10.18
C PHE A 68 -2.90 2.53 9.96
N ARG A 69 -2.28 1.80 10.90
CA ARG A 69 -0.87 1.39 10.83
C ARG A 69 -0.62 0.58 9.57
N ASP A 70 -1.44 -0.44 9.32
CA ASP A 70 -1.22 -1.38 8.23
C ASP A 70 -1.51 -0.71 6.87
N THR A 71 -2.53 0.16 6.77
CA THR A 71 -2.75 1.00 5.57
C THR A 71 -1.57 1.91 5.30
N ARG A 72 -1.09 2.62 6.33
CA ARG A 72 0.02 3.56 6.19
C ARG A 72 1.28 2.84 5.74
N GLN A 73 1.57 1.67 6.29
CA GLN A 73 2.72 0.87 5.89
C GLN A 73 2.58 0.40 4.43
N TRP A 74 1.41 -0.10 4.04
CA TRP A 74 1.14 -0.55 2.67
C TRP A 74 1.33 0.57 1.65
N GLU A 75 0.70 1.73 1.86
CA GLU A 75 0.80 2.87 0.96
C GLU A 75 2.23 3.43 0.88
N LEU A 76 2.96 3.49 2.00
CA LEU A 76 4.36 3.92 1.98
C LEU A 76 5.23 2.97 1.16
N LEU A 77 4.98 1.67 1.21
CA LEU A 77 5.72 0.68 0.44
C LEU A 77 5.47 0.86 -1.06
N LEU A 78 4.20 0.99 -1.48
CA LEU A 78 3.83 1.26 -2.87
C LEU A 78 4.44 2.57 -3.39
N LEU A 79 4.37 3.65 -2.61
CA LEU A 79 4.94 4.95 -2.97
C LEU A 79 6.47 4.87 -3.11
N ASN A 80 7.16 4.21 -2.19
CA ASN A 80 8.61 4.07 -2.25
C ASN A 80 9.05 3.23 -3.46
N ILE A 81 8.37 2.12 -3.74
CA ILE A 81 8.65 1.29 -4.91
C ILE A 81 8.33 2.05 -6.19
N GLY A 82 7.17 2.71 -6.29
CA GLY A 82 6.79 3.54 -7.43
C GLY A 82 7.81 4.65 -7.72
N ILE A 83 8.31 5.36 -6.71
CA ILE A 83 9.36 6.38 -6.86
C ILE A 83 10.68 5.76 -7.35
N LYS A 84 11.05 4.59 -6.84
CA LYS A 84 12.29 3.87 -7.20
C LYS A 84 12.21 3.30 -8.62
N MET A 85 11.06 2.78 -9.00
CA MET A 85 10.78 2.14 -10.28
C MET A 85 10.18 3.10 -11.32
N HIS A 86 10.14 4.40 -11.02
CA HIS A 86 9.50 5.39 -11.87
C HIS A 86 9.98 5.32 -13.33
N GLY A 87 9.03 5.23 -14.27
CA GLY A 87 9.30 5.08 -15.69
C GLY A 87 9.76 3.68 -16.12
N ARG A 88 9.61 2.66 -15.26
CA ARG A 88 10.07 1.27 -15.53
C ARG A 88 8.95 0.22 -15.34
N PRO A 89 7.81 0.32 -16.05
CA PRO A 89 6.69 -0.59 -15.86
C PRO A 89 6.96 -2.03 -16.32
N ALA A 90 7.87 -2.25 -17.28
CA ALA A 90 8.21 -3.59 -17.81
C ALA A 90 9.55 -4.14 -17.26
N SER A 91 9.95 -3.75 -16.05
CA SER A 91 11.24 -4.15 -15.48
C SER A 91 11.24 -5.59 -14.96
N GLU A 92 12.31 -6.33 -15.24
CA GLU A 92 12.54 -7.67 -14.65
C GLU A 92 12.62 -7.65 -13.11
N LEU A 93 12.91 -6.48 -12.51
CA LEU A 93 12.93 -6.28 -11.06
C LEU A 93 11.57 -6.52 -10.39
N TRP A 94 10.46 -6.48 -11.14
CA TRP A 94 9.15 -6.83 -10.60
C TRP A 94 9.09 -8.28 -10.12
N GLY A 95 9.84 -9.19 -10.75
CA GLY A 95 9.99 -10.56 -10.27
C GLY A 95 10.65 -10.63 -8.88
N THR A 96 11.66 -9.79 -8.63
CA THR A 96 12.29 -9.69 -7.30
C THR A 96 11.31 -9.19 -6.24
N TYR A 97 10.52 -8.16 -6.56
CA TYR A 97 9.51 -7.63 -5.64
C TYR A 97 8.40 -8.64 -5.36
N TYR A 98 7.99 -9.40 -6.37
CA TYR A 98 6.99 -10.46 -6.23
C TYR A 98 7.49 -11.57 -5.30
N MET A 99 8.72 -12.04 -5.49
CA MET A 99 9.32 -13.05 -4.62
C MET A 99 9.45 -12.56 -3.18
N ALA A 100 9.90 -11.32 -2.97
CA ALA A 100 9.98 -10.74 -1.63
C ALA A 100 8.60 -10.63 -0.95
N CYS A 101 7.54 -10.28 -1.69
CA CYS A 101 6.17 -10.29 -1.16
C CYS A 101 5.76 -11.67 -0.69
N ARG A 102 6.05 -12.71 -1.49
CA ARG A 102 5.73 -14.10 -1.14
C ARG A 102 6.47 -14.56 0.11
N GLU A 103 7.74 -14.23 0.25
CA GLU A 103 8.57 -14.60 1.41
C GLU A 103 8.15 -13.87 2.70
N THR A 104 7.54 -12.69 2.59
CA THR A 104 7.12 -11.89 3.75
C THR A 104 5.68 -12.21 4.20
N LEU A 105 4.82 -12.65 3.28
CA LEU A 105 3.43 -13.04 3.57
C LEU A 105 3.24 -14.55 3.87
N LEU A 106 4.31 -15.35 3.75
CA LEU A 106 4.41 -16.75 4.20
C LEU A 106 5.07 -16.84 5.57
#